data_AF-A0A1I0BQH8-F1
#
_entry.id   AF-A0A1I0BQH8-F1
#
_cell.length_a   1.000
_cell.length_b   1.000
_cell.length_c   1.000
_cell.angle_alpha   90.00
_cell.angle_beta   90.00
_cell.angle_gamma   90.00
#
_symmetry.space_group_name_H-M   'P 1'
#
loop_
_entity.id
_entity.type
_entity.pdbx_description
1 polymer ?
#
loop_
_entity_poly.entity_id
_entity_poly.type
_entity_poly.pdbx_seq_one_letter_code
_entity_poly.pdbx_strand_id
1 'polypeptide(L)'
;MQIKAVELLEIIRKLKEEVKSKLKIAENKRAEVKRRKSKLTEVEWKLRNMRATAVRIRDEELTAEKEKELQEYFNYLKTEVKKCEVLS
;
A
#
# COMPACT_ATOMS: atom_id res chain seq x y z
N MET A 1 -44.98 8.06 31.47
CA MET A 1 -44.45 8.39 30.13
C MET A 1 -43.00 8.88 30.16
N GLN A 2 -42.60 9.73 31.12
CA GLN A 2 -41.22 10.24 31.24
C GLN A 2 -40.14 9.15 31.40
N ILE A 3 -40.41 8.10 32.18
CA ILE A 3 -39.46 6.98 32.39
C ILE A 3 -39.06 6.31 31.07
N LYS A 4 -40.04 6.03 30.19
CA LYS A 4 -39.81 5.44 28.86
C LYS A 4 -38.96 6.36 27.96
N ALA A 5 -39.11 7.67 28.08
CA ALA A 5 -38.31 8.63 27.31
C ALA A 5 -36.84 8.66 27.77
N VAL A 6 -36.58 8.55 29.08
CA VAL A 6 -35.22 8.47 29.64
C VAL A 6 -34.52 7.18 29.21
N GLU A 7 -35.21 6.04 29.26
CA GLU A 7 -34.67 4.75 28.78
C GLU A 7 -34.33 4.79 27.29
N LEU A 8 -35.21 5.39 26.46
CA LEU A 8 -34.96 5.58 25.03
C LEU A 8 -33.73 6.48 24.77
N LEU A 9 -33.56 7.56 25.55
CA LEU A 9 -32.38 8.42 25.43
C LEU A 9 -31.08 7.68 25.77
N GLU A 10 -31.11 6.80 26.77
CA GLU A 10 -29.94 6.00 27.12
C GLU A 10 -29.58 4.98 26.02
N ILE A 11 -30.59 4.34 25.41
CA ILE A 11 -30.39 3.45 24.25
C ILE A 11 -29.80 4.22 23.07
N ILE A 12 -30.34 5.40 22.75
CA ILE A 12 -29.82 6.26 21.67
C ILE A 12 -28.35 6.64 21.94
N ARG A 13 -28.00 6.96 23.19
CA ARG A 13 -26.61 7.27 23.56
C ARG A 13 -25.69 6.08 23.32
N LYS A 14 -26.06 4.88 23.78
CA LYS A 14 -25.27 3.65 23.58
C LYS A 14 -25.08 3.34 22.08
N LEU A 15 -26.14 3.42 21.30
CA LEU A 15 -26.08 3.22 19.84
C LEU A 15 -25.17 4.25 19.15
N LYS A 16 -25.22 5.53 19.58
CA LYS A 16 -24.36 6.58 19.03
C LYS A 16 -22.88 6.31 19.30
N GLU A 17 -22.54 5.85 20.51
CA GLU A 17 -21.17 5.46 20.86
C GLU A 17 -20.69 4.25 20.06
N GLU A 18 -21.55 3.24 19.89
CA GLU A 18 -21.24 2.06 19.09
C GLU A 18 -20.99 2.40 17.61
N VAL A 19 -21.86 3.23 17.01
CA VAL A 19 -21.70 3.72 15.63
C VAL A 19 -20.40 4.51 15.49
N LYS A 20 -20.08 5.39 16.45
CA LYS A 20 -18.83 6.16 16.43
C LYS A 20 -17.60 5.26 16.51
N SER A 21 -17.65 4.21 17.33
CA SER A 21 -16.57 3.22 17.43
C SER A 21 -16.39 2.45 16.12
N LYS A 22 -17.48 1.94 15.54
CA LYS A 22 -17.47 1.23 14.24
C LYS A 22 -16.95 2.12 13.12
N LEU A 23 -17.33 3.40 13.09
CA LEU A 23 -16.83 4.36 12.10
C LEU A 23 -15.31 4.54 12.21
N LYS A 24 -14.78 4.74 13.42
CA LYS A 24 -13.33 4.88 13.66
C LYS A 24 -12.55 3.64 13.17
N ILE A 25 -13.08 2.43 13.40
CA ILE A 25 -12.46 1.20 12.91
C ILE A 25 -12.45 1.16 11.37
N ALA A 26 -13.55 1.55 10.73
CA ALA A 26 -13.64 1.57 9.27
C ALA A 26 -12.67 2.60 8.65
N GLU A 27 -12.53 3.78 9.27
CA GLU A 27 -11.59 4.81 8.85
C GLU A 27 -10.14 4.32 8.95
N ASN A 28 -9.76 3.68 10.06
CA ASN A 28 -8.44 3.10 10.23
C ASN A 28 -8.14 2.04 9.17
N LYS A 29 -9.08 1.11 8.92
CA LYS A 29 -8.94 0.09 7.86
C LYS A 29 -8.78 0.73 6.49
N ARG A 30 -9.55 1.77 6.19
CA ARG A 30 -9.45 2.50 4.91
C ARG A 30 -8.09 3.17 4.76
N ALA A 31 -7.57 3.78 5.83
CA ALA A 31 -6.25 4.40 5.82
C ALA A 31 -5.14 3.37 5.58
N GLU A 32 -5.24 2.21 6.21
CA GLU A 32 -4.31 1.09 6.01
C GLU A 32 -4.34 0.57 4.57
N VAL A 33 -5.53 0.33 4.01
CA VAL A 33 -5.68 -0.09 2.60
C VAL A 33 -5.06 0.93 1.65
N LYS A 34 -5.26 2.23 1.89
CA LYS A 34 -4.62 3.29 1.09
C LYS A 34 -3.09 3.23 1.18
N ARG A 35 -2.53 3.05 2.38
CA ARG A 35 -1.08 2.92 2.57
C ARG A 35 -0.52 1.70 1.82
N ARG A 36 -1.16 0.53 1.97
CA ARG A 36 -0.77 -0.70 1.27
C ARG A 36 -0.85 -0.55 -0.25
N LYS A 37 -1.90 0.10 -0.76
CA LYS A 37 -2.04 0.38 -2.20
C LYS A 37 -0.91 1.27 -2.73
N SER A 38 -0.50 2.28 -1.96
CA SER A 38 0.63 3.14 -2.33
C SER A 38 1.94 2.35 -2.41
N LYS A 39 2.22 1.53 -1.39
CA LYS A 39 3.41 0.64 -1.39
C LYS A 39 3.39 -0.32 -2.59
N LEU A 40 2.25 -0.93 -2.89
CA LEU A 40 2.10 -1.83 -4.04
C LEU A 40 2.38 -1.11 -5.36
N THR A 41 1.86 0.12 -5.52
CA THR A 41 2.09 0.92 -6.73
C THR A 41 3.58 1.21 -6.95
N GLU A 42 4.31 1.49 -5.86
CA GLU A 42 5.76 1.71 -5.92
C GLU A 42 6.52 0.44 -6.34
N VAL A 43 6.15 -0.71 -5.77
CA VAL A 43 6.73 -2.02 -6.15
C VAL A 43 6.44 -2.35 -7.61
N GLU A 44 5.20 -2.15 -8.07
CA GLU A 44 4.82 -2.36 -9.46
C GLU A 44 5.65 -1.49 -10.40
N TRP A 45 5.88 -0.22 -10.05
CA TRP A 45 6.74 0.67 -10.83
C TRP A 45 8.19 0.16 -10.90
N LYS A 46 8.77 -0.26 -9.77
CA LYS A 46 10.12 -0.84 -9.72
C LYS A 46 10.22 -2.10 -10.59
N LEU A 47 9.23 -3.01 -10.51
CA LEU A 47 9.19 -4.23 -11.33
C LEU A 47 9.06 -3.94 -12.83
N ARG A 48 8.27 -2.93 -13.22
CA ARG A 48 8.17 -2.50 -14.62
C ARG A 48 9.52 -1.97 -15.13
N ASN A 49 10.23 -1.18 -14.32
CA ASN A 49 11.57 -0.70 -14.68
C ASN A 49 12.56 -1.85 -14.76
N MET A 50 12.54 -2.81 -13.83
CA MET A 50 13.38 -4.02 -13.92
C MET A 50 13.14 -4.77 -15.22
N ARG A 51 11.87 -4.95 -15.61
CA ARG A 51 11.51 -5.59 -16.87
C ARG A 51 12.04 -4.80 -18.08
N ALA A 52 11.86 -3.49 -18.10
CA ALA A 52 12.38 -2.64 -19.17
C ALA A 52 13.90 -2.74 -19.26
N THR A 53 14.62 -2.61 -18.14
CA THR A 53 16.08 -2.77 -18.08
C THR A 53 16.54 -4.14 -18.58
N ALA A 54 15.88 -5.23 -18.19
CA ALA A 54 16.21 -6.57 -18.67
C ALA A 54 15.98 -6.74 -20.17
N VAL A 55 14.91 -6.13 -20.71
CA VAL A 55 14.66 -6.11 -22.17
C VAL A 55 15.77 -5.37 -22.89
N ARG A 56 16.21 -4.21 -22.38
CA ARG A 56 17.31 -3.45 -22.97
C ARG A 56 18.62 -4.23 -22.99
N ILE A 57 18.97 -4.88 -21.88
CA ILE A 57 20.18 -5.72 -21.80
C ILE A 57 20.13 -6.87 -22.82
N ARG A 58 18.96 -7.46 -23.04
CA ARG A 58 18.79 -8.60 -23.94
C ARG A 58 18.78 -8.21 -25.43
N ASP A 59 18.12 -7.10 -25.76
CA ASP A 59 17.73 -6.78 -27.13
C ASP A 59 18.57 -5.63 -27.75
N GLU A 60 19.24 -4.80 -26.95
CA GLU A 60 20.09 -3.71 -27.47
C GLU A 60 21.55 -4.18 -27.62
N GLU A 61 22.23 -3.75 -28.70
CA GLU A 61 23.69 -3.85 -28.79
C GLU A 61 24.32 -2.77 -27.90
N LEU A 62 24.77 -3.19 -26.72
CA LEU A 62 25.31 -2.31 -25.69
C LEU A 62 26.82 -2.37 -25.66
N THR A 63 27.45 -1.25 -25.28
CA THR A 63 28.85 -1.28 -24.85
C THR A 63 28.95 -2.00 -23.51
N ALA A 64 30.12 -2.59 -23.22
CA ALA A 64 30.36 -3.27 -21.93
C ALA A 64 30.12 -2.35 -20.72
N GLU A 65 30.44 -1.07 -20.85
CA GLU A 65 30.16 -0.06 -19.83
C GLU A 65 28.66 0.13 -19.63
N LYS A 66 27.89 0.24 -20.72
CA LYS A 66 26.45 0.44 -20.62
C LYS A 66 25.71 -0.78 -20.10
N GLU A 67 26.14 -1.97 -20.50
CA GLU A 67 25.61 -3.22 -19.98
C GLU A 67 25.83 -3.32 -18.46
N LYS A 68 27.03 -2.97 -17.98
CA LYS A 68 27.36 -2.96 -16.55
C LYS A 68 26.48 -1.99 -15.77
N GLU A 69 26.29 -0.76 -16.27
CA GLU A 69 25.40 0.21 -15.63
C GLU A 69 23.96 -0.31 -15.51
N LEU A 70 23.43 -0.94 -16.58
CA LEU A 70 22.08 -1.49 -16.58
C LEU A 70 21.95 -2.69 -15.63
N GLN A 71 22.99 -3.53 -15.53
CA GLN A 71 23.03 -4.62 -14.55
C GLN A 71 23.07 -4.11 -13.11
N GLU A 72 23.86 -3.07 -12.83
CA GLU A 72 23.91 -2.42 -11.51
C GLU A 72 22.55 -1.81 -11.14
N TYR A 73 21.92 -1.10 -12.08
CA TYR A 73 20.58 -0.55 -11.90
C TYR A 73 19.53 -1.65 -11.65
N PHE A 74 19.58 -2.74 -12.41
CA PHE A 74 18.69 -3.89 -12.19
C PHE A 74 18.87 -4.49 -10.78
N ASN A 75 20.11 -4.63 -10.32
CA ASN A 75 20.42 -5.17 -8.99
C ASN A 75 19.99 -4.22 -7.87
N TYR A 76 20.11 -2.91 -8.08
CA TYR A 76 19.56 -1.90 -7.19
C TYR A 76 18.04 -2.06 -7.06
N LEU A 77 17.30 -2.09 -8.18
CA LEU A 77 15.85 -2.26 -8.16
C LEU A 77 15.42 -3.59 -7.51
N LYS A 78 16.14 -4.68 -7.78
CA LYS A 78 15.91 -5.98 -7.13
C LYS A 78 16.04 -5.90 -5.61
N THR A 79 17.02 -5.14 -5.12
CA THR A 79 17.24 -4.92 -3.69
C THR A 79 16.11 -4.09 -3.09
N GLU A 80 15.69 -3.02 -3.77
CA GLU A 80 14.60 -2.16 -3.33
C GLU A 80 13.25 -2.89 -3.28
N VAL A 81 12.96 -3.75 -4.26
CA VAL A 81 11.75 -4.59 -4.25
C VAL A 81 11.78 -5.58 -3.07
N LYS A 82 12.93 -6.18 -2.75
CA LYS A 82 13.05 -7.09 -1.59
C LYS A 82 12.80 -6.39 -0.25
N LYS A 83 13.16 -5.11 -0.13
CA LYS A 83 12.91 -4.32 1.08
C LYS A 83 11.45 -3.88 1.22
N CYS A 84 10.69 -3.82 0.12
CA CYS A 84 9.29 -3.44 0.15
C CYS A 84 8.45 -4.59 0.73
N GLU A 85 8.31 -4.62 2.04
CA GLU A 85 7.32 -5.47 2.71
C GLU A 85 5.92 -4.88 2.47
N VAL A 86 5.23 -5.43 1.47
CA VAL A 86 3.86 -5.04 1.11
C VAL A 86 2.83 -5.63 2.11
N LEU A 87 3.25 -6.65 2.86
CA LEU A 87 2.39 -7.48 3.71
C LEU A 87 2.74 -7.48 5.21
N SER A 88 3.77 -6.73 5.65
CA SER A 88 4.06 -6.54 7.08
C SER A 88 3.24 -5.40 7.69
#